data_AF-A0A8T4MJ19-F1
#
_entry.id   AF-A0A8T4MJ19-F1
#
_cell.length_a   1.000
_cell.length_b   1.000
_cell.length_c   1.000
_cell.angle_alpha   90.00
_cell.angle_beta   90.00
_cell.angle_gamma   90.00
#
_symmetry.space_group_name_H-M   'P 1'
#
loop_
_entity.id
_entity.type
_entity.pdbx_description
1 polymer ?
#
loop_
_entity_poly.entity_id
_entity_poly.type
_entity_poly.pdbx_seq_one_letter_code
_entity_poly.pdbx_strand_id
1 'polypeptide(L)'
;MVKSVIFTKRELEVIHRKMNNTKLNQTDSNYLSRFIRPKLKEIGSLDAKYLLDKMEYNQKIKSIENKIKKIILSSLNDVDSIILYGSVIQNNYKNYNDIDIMIVTKSKIYKKEIDKYKKIKEIKNILKDNSIVSDIEIISKENLIKSYKNSPTLIYELKDHKVIYGDIKIPKKIELYNIDLHMKLDWSDIYDPRPSGKEIYSALRNTLVVRLLLSKIIDNKRLKESLYEELGKNLIERLKNNKQSNEEKRYALHYLKNLIEDTRKQIRGGLWEKTQLLK
;
A
#
# COMPACT_ATOMS: atom_id res chain seq x y z
N MET A 1 29.52 19.90 -17.29
CA MET A 1 28.63 18.91 -17.94
C MET A 1 28.49 17.71 -17.02
N VAL A 2 27.27 17.43 -16.54
CA VAL A 2 27.02 16.22 -15.72
C VAL A 2 27.21 14.99 -16.61
N LYS A 3 28.16 14.13 -16.27
CA LYS A 3 28.46 12.91 -17.01
C LYS A 3 27.28 11.95 -16.83
N SER A 4 26.49 11.71 -17.88
CA SER A 4 25.44 10.69 -17.83
C SER A 4 26.08 9.32 -17.63
N VAL A 5 25.70 8.62 -16.57
CA VAL A 5 26.15 7.24 -16.27
C VAL A 5 25.30 6.21 -17.04
N ILE A 6 24.17 6.64 -17.60
CA ILE A 6 23.16 5.78 -18.24
C ILE A 6 23.46 5.56 -19.73
N PHE A 7 23.91 6.62 -20.42
CA PHE A 7 24.26 6.60 -21.83
C PHE A 7 25.75 6.79 -22.01
N THR A 8 26.35 5.95 -22.84
CA THR A 8 27.73 6.10 -23.29
C THR A 8 27.87 7.39 -24.11
N LYS A 9 29.10 7.89 -24.26
CA LYS A 9 29.39 9.07 -25.10
C LYS A 9 28.81 8.91 -26.51
N ARG A 10 28.97 7.72 -27.10
CA ARG A 10 28.47 7.41 -28.44
C ARG A 10 26.94 7.43 -28.52
N GLU A 11 26.25 6.92 -27.50
CA GLU A 11 24.78 6.98 -27.46
C GLU A 11 24.29 8.43 -27.30
N LEU A 12 24.95 9.24 -26.48
CA LEU A 12 24.63 10.67 -26.33
C LEU A 12 24.81 11.43 -27.65
N GLU A 13 25.90 11.18 -28.39
CA GLU A 13 26.11 11.78 -29.72
C GLU A 13 24.95 11.46 -30.67
N VAL A 14 24.50 10.20 -30.73
CA VAL A 14 23.38 9.78 -31.58
C VAL A 14 22.06 10.42 -31.11
N ILE A 15 21.81 10.53 -29.80
CA ILE A 15 20.65 11.24 -29.24
C ILE A 15 20.69 12.71 -29.67
N HIS A 16 21.81 13.40 -29.47
CA HIS A 16 21.95 14.82 -29.85
C HIS A 16 21.74 15.03 -31.35
N ARG A 17 22.34 14.17 -32.18
CA ARG A 17 22.11 14.18 -33.63
C ARG A 17 20.62 14.06 -33.97
N LYS A 18 19.92 13.14 -33.31
CA LYS A 18 18.49 12.91 -33.54
C LYS A 18 17.62 14.07 -33.04
N MET A 19 17.91 14.63 -31.87
CA MET A 19 17.19 15.78 -31.29
C MET A 19 17.37 17.06 -32.12
N ASN A 20 18.53 17.22 -32.74
CA ASN A 20 18.84 18.35 -33.63
C ASN A 20 18.41 18.11 -35.09
N ASN A 21 17.59 17.08 -35.36
CA ASN A 21 17.12 16.69 -36.70
C ASN A 21 18.22 16.46 -37.74
N THR A 22 19.45 16.14 -37.31
CA THR A 22 20.54 15.78 -38.24
C THR A 22 20.34 14.35 -38.77
N LYS A 23 20.77 14.11 -40.02
CA LYS A 23 20.64 12.82 -40.68
C LYS A 23 21.51 11.77 -39.98
N LEU A 24 20.90 10.67 -39.55
CA LEU A 24 21.61 9.52 -38.98
C LEU A 24 22.12 8.60 -40.09
N ASN A 25 23.36 8.12 -39.97
CA ASN A 25 23.86 7.07 -40.85
C ASN A 25 23.34 5.67 -40.41
N GLN A 26 23.63 4.63 -41.18
CA GLN A 26 23.14 3.27 -40.89
C GLN A 26 23.60 2.78 -39.50
N THR A 27 24.84 3.06 -39.12
CA THR A 27 25.40 2.70 -37.82
C THR A 27 24.70 3.43 -36.68
N ASP A 28 24.46 4.74 -36.81
CA ASP A 28 23.75 5.56 -35.83
C ASP A 28 22.29 5.11 -35.69
N SER A 29 21.63 4.78 -36.80
CA SER A 29 20.26 4.26 -36.82
C SER A 29 20.15 2.91 -36.10
N ASN A 30 21.12 2.02 -36.34
CA ASN A 30 21.25 0.74 -35.63
C ASN A 30 21.47 0.97 -34.13
N TYR A 31 22.33 1.91 -33.75
CA TYR A 31 22.57 2.27 -32.34
C TYR A 31 21.31 2.79 -31.66
N LEU A 32 20.60 3.72 -32.32
CA LEU A 32 19.35 4.29 -31.83
C LEU A 32 18.30 3.20 -31.57
N SER A 33 18.18 2.24 -32.49
CA SER A 33 17.15 1.21 -32.43
C SER A 33 17.47 0.09 -31.44
N ARG A 34 18.73 -0.37 -31.39
CA ARG A 34 19.12 -1.55 -30.58
C ARG A 34 19.54 -1.22 -29.15
N PHE A 35 20.08 -0.03 -28.89
CA PHE A 35 20.62 0.29 -27.56
C PHE A 35 19.89 1.45 -26.90
N ILE A 36 19.63 2.53 -27.63
CA ILE A 36 19.11 3.78 -27.05
C ILE A 36 17.60 3.67 -26.77
N ARG A 37 16.80 3.30 -27.78
CA ARG A 37 15.34 3.17 -27.63
C ARG A 37 14.95 2.15 -26.55
N PRO A 38 15.56 0.95 -26.44
CA PRO A 38 15.26 0.02 -25.36
C PRO A 38 15.53 0.62 -23.97
N LYS A 39 16.70 1.23 -23.75
CA LYS A 39 17.01 1.92 -22.49
C LYS A 39 16.01 3.03 -22.17
N LEU A 40 15.65 3.86 -23.16
CA LEU A 40 14.67 4.92 -22.95
C LEU A 40 13.26 4.38 -22.65
N LYS A 41 12.86 3.26 -23.28
CA LYS A 41 11.59 2.59 -22.96
C LYS A 41 11.60 2.02 -21.55
N GLU A 42 12.70 1.40 -21.16
CA GLU A 42 12.89 0.88 -19.80
C GLU A 42 12.85 2.01 -18.77
N ILE A 43 13.61 3.09 -18.98
CA ILE A 43 13.56 4.30 -18.14
C ILE A 43 12.15 4.91 -18.12
N GLY A 44 11.46 4.98 -19.26
CA GLY A 44 10.10 5.48 -19.34
C GLY A 44 9.08 4.60 -18.62
N SER A 45 9.36 3.31 -18.47
CA SER A 45 8.54 2.39 -17.67
C SER A 45 8.85 2.44 -16.17
N LEU A 46 10.01 2.95 -15.79
CA LEU A 46 10.44 3.09 -14.41
C LEU A 46 9.92 4.42 -13.83
N ASP A 47 9.26 4.35 -12.68
CA ASP A 47 8.98 5.54 -11.86
C ASP A 47 10.26 5.96 -11.12
N ALA A 48 11.19 6.59 -11.86
CA ALA A 48 12.50 6.98 -11.34
C ALA A 48 12.38 7.89 -10.12
N LYS A 49 11.36 8.76 -10.08
CA LYS A 49 11.09 9.62 -8.93
C LYS A 49 10.72 8.78 -7.70
N TYR A 50 9.82 7.81 -7.85
CA TYR A 50 9.46 6.90 -6.77
C TYR A 50 10.67 6.11 -6.25
N LEU A 51 11.53 5.59 -7.14
CA LEU A 51 12.72 4.84 -6.74
C LEU A 51 13.71 5.71 -5.97
N LEU A 52 13.99 6.92 -6.47
CA LEU A 52 14.86 7.87 -5.79
C LEU A 52 14.29 8.25 -4.43
N ASP A 53 12.98 8.51 -4.34
CA ASP A 53 12.30 8.81 -3.09
C ASP A 53 12.45 7.68 -2.05
N LYS A 54 12.53 6.42 -2.49
CA LYS A 54 12.71 5.24 -1.61
C LYS A 54 14.15 4.97 -1.22
N MET A 55 15.10 5.29 -2.11
CA MET A 55 16.53 5.10 -1.87
C MET A 55 17.18 6.25 -1.10
N GLU A 56 16.50 7.39 -1.00
CA GLU A 56 16.98 8.56 -0.28
C GLU A 56 17.28 8.21 1.18
N TYR A 57 18.56 8.37 1.56
CA TYR A 57 19.01 8.15 2.93
C TYR A 57 18.40 9.21 3.84
N ASN A 58 17.60 8.79 4.80
CA ASN A 58 17.00 9.69 5.77
C ASN A 58 17.32 9.21 7.20
N GLN A 59 18.27 9.90 7.83
CA GLN A 59 18.71 9.61 9.20
C GLN A 59 17.56 9.70 10.23
N LYS A 60 16.54 10.53 9.96
CA LYS A 60 15.36 10.63 10.83
C LYS A 60 14.58 9.32 10.86
N ILE A 61 14.49 8.60 9.74
CA ILE A 61 13.83 7.28 9.65
C ILE A 61 14.45 6.30 10.64
N LYS A 62 15.78 6.14 10.57
CA LYS A 62 16.50 5.22 11.46
C LYS A 62 16.29 5.56 12.94
N SER A 63 16.28 6.84 13.28
CA SER A 63 16.03 7.29 14.65
C SER A 63 14.62 6.89 15.14
N ILE A 64 13.60 7.11 14.31
CA ILE A 64 12.21 6.74 14.63
C ILE A 64 12.06 5.22 14.77
N GLU A 65 12.60 4.45 13.81
CA GLU A 65 12.57 2.99 13.84
C GLU A 65 13.24 2.43 15.09
N ASN A 66 14.40 2.97 15.47
CA ASN A 66 15.11 2.56 16.69
C ASN A 66 14.33 2.90 17.96
N LYS A 67 13.66 4.06 18.03
CA LYS A 67 12.79 4.42 19.16
C LYS A 67 11.62 3.44 19.28
N ILE A 68 10.93 3.17 18.17
CA ILE A 68 9.83 2.20 18.11
C ILE A 68 10.29 0.83 18.61
N LYS A 69 11.39 0.32 18.04
CA LYS A 69 11.99 -0.95 18.42
C LYS A 69 12.30 -0.99 19.91
N LYS A 70 12.99 0.02 20.45
CA LYS A 70 13.39 0.07 21.86
C LYS A 70 12.16 0.04 22.79
N ILE A 71 11.15 0.85 22.51
CA ILE A 71 9.92 0.91 23.31
C ILE A 71 9.22 -0.43 23.31
N ILE A 72 8.95 -0.99 22.12
CA ILE A 72 8.22 -2.26 21.99
C ILE A 72 8.96 -3.41 22.68
N LEU A 73 10.28 -3.53 22.48
CA LEU A 73 11.09 -4.58 23.10
C LEU A 73 11.22 -4.42 24.61
N SER A 74 11.13 -3.20 25.14
CA SER A 74 11.09 -2.97 26.60
C SER A 74 9.72 -3.27 27.21
N SER A 75 8.64 -3.15 26.42
CA SER A 75 7.26 -3.38 26.89
C SER A 75 6.80 -4.83 26.72
N LEU A 76 7.44 -5.61 25.85
CA LEU A 76 7.04 -6.98 25.47
C LEU A 76 8.26 -7.89 25.33
N ASN A 77 8.24 -9.03 26.02
CA ASN A 77 9.36 -9.98 26.03
C ASN A 77 9.31 -11.03 24.88
N ASP A 78 8.12 -11.34 24.34
CA ASP A 78 7.93 -12.41 23.36
C ASP A 78 7.73 -11.89 21.92
N VAL A 79 8.44 -10.84 21.55
CA VAL A 79 8.37 -10.25 20.21
C VAL A 79 9.19 -11.10 19.22
N ASP A 80 8.53 -11.61 18.18
CA ASP A 80 9.17 -12.27 17.04
C ASP A 80 9.67 -11.22 16.04
N SER A 81 8.79 -10.32 15.61
CA SER A 81 9.08 -9.31 14.59
C SER A 81 8.30 -8.01 14.82
N ILE A 82 8.83 -6.88 14.34
CA ILE A 82 8.11 -5.59 14.29
C ILE A 82 8.06 -5.13 12.85
N ILE A 83 6.85 -4.94 12.34
CA ILE A 83 6.57 -4.58 10.96
C ILE A 83 5.93 -3.19 10.95
N LEU A 84 6.48 -2.29 10.14
CA LEU A 84 5.89 -1.02 9.80
C LEU A 84 5.22 -1.12 8.43
N TYR A 85 4.07 -0.50 8.25
CA TYR A 85 3.32 -0.53 6.99
C TYR A 85 2.53 0.77 6.79
N GLY A 86 1.70 0.83 5.75
CA GLY A 86 0.83 1.97 5.50
C GLY A 86 1.57 3.20 4.95
N SER A 87 1.02 4.37 5.23
CA SER A 87 1.40 5.62 4.54
C SER A 87 2.86 6.01 4.79
N VAL A 88 3.40 5.71 5.97
CA VAL A 88 4.78 6.00 6.36
C VAL A 88 5.78 5.27 5.46
N ILE A 89 5.51 3.99 5.16
CA ILE A 89 6.35 3.20 4.26
C ILE A 89 6.14 3.67 2.83
N GLN A 90 4.89 3.86 2.40
CA GLN A 90 4.56 4.29 1.04
C GLN A 90 5.22 5.62 0.66
N ASN A 91 5.25 6.59 1.58
CA ASN A 91 5.79 7.93 1.36
C ASN A 91 7.23 8.13 1.86
N ASN A 92 7.93 7.05 2.27
CA ASN A 92 9.27 7.12 2.85
C ASN A 92 9.40 8.19 3.96
N TYR A 93 8.43 8.21 4.89
CA TYR A 93 8.40 9.12 6.04
C TYR A 93 8.36 10.62 5.69
N LYS A 94 8.09 11.01 4.43
CA LYS A 94 8.02 12.43 4.03
C LYS A 94 6.76 13.11 4.55
N ASN A 95 5.61 12.44 4.44
CA ASN A 95 4.30 12.94 4.88
C ASN A 95 3.49 11.77 5.45
N TYR A 96 3.34 11.72 6.77
CA TYR A 96 2.53 10.73 7.48
C TYR A 96 1.92 11.38 8.73
N ASN A 97 0.72 10.96 9.11
CA ASN A 97 0.04 11.45 10.31
C ASN A 97 0.35 10.56 11.52
N ASP A 98 0.39 9.27 11.27
CA ASP A 98 0.60 8.18 12.20
C ASP A 98 1.50 7.10 11.56
N ILE A 99 2.00 6.22 12.41
CA ILE A 99 2.80 5.08 12.01
C ILE A 99 1.99 3.83 12.33
N ASP A 100 1.63 3.07 11.29
CA ASP A 100 1.03 1.76 11.44
C ASP A 100 2.10 0.73 11.83
N ILE A 101 1.91 0.08 12.97
CA ILE A 101 2.86 -0.85 13.58
C ILE A 101 2.17 -2.17 13.87
N MET A 102 2.69 -3.26 13.29
CA MET A 102 2.29 -4.61 13.62
C MET A 102 3.40 -5.27 14.43
N ILE A 103 3.07 -5.64 15.66
CA ILE A 103 3.94 -6.38 16.57
C ILE A 103 3.56 -7.85 16.44
N VAL A 104 4.48 -8.63 15.89
CA VAL A 104 4.31 -10.09 15.79
C VAL A 104 4.96 -10.72 17.00
N THR A 105 4.20 -11.50 17.76
CA THR A 105 4.72 -12.27 18.89
C THR A 105 4.97 -13.72 18.51
N LYS A 106 5.91 -14.40 19.18
CA LYS A 106 6.19 -15.82 18.88
C LYS A 106 4.97 -16.68 19.19
N SER A 107 4.28 -16.38 20.29
CA SER A 107 3.07 -17.06 20.74
C SER A 107 1.95 -16.06 21.11
N LYS A 108 0.72 -16.54 21.34
CA LYS A 108 -0.37 -15.67 21.82
C LYS A 108 -0.07 -15.29 23.28
N ILE A 109 0.25 -14.01 23.51
CA ILE A 109 0.67 -13.51 24.84
C ILE A 109 -0.49 -13.05 25.74
N TYR A 110 -1.72 -13.05 25.24
CA TYR A 110 -2.91 -12.57 25.95
C TYR A 110 -4.00 -13.63 26.00
N LYS A 111 -4.64 -13.79 27.16
CA LYS A 111 -5.79 -14.71 27.32
C LYS A 111 -7.09 -14.04 26.88
N LYS A 112 -7.28 -12.75 27.22
CA LYS A 112 -8.47 -11.97 26.89
C LYS A 112 -8.10 -10.78 25.99
N GLU A 113 -9.00 -10.40 25.10
CA GLU A 113 -8.80 -9.24 24.20
C GLU A 113 -8.67 -7.92 24.97
N ILE A 114 -9.26 -7.81 26.16
CA ILE A 114 -9.11 -6.63 27.01
C ILE A 114 -7.66 -6.42 27.48
N ASP A 115 -6.91 -7.51 27.71
CA ASP A 115 -5.51 -7.45 28.14
C ASP A 115 -4.62 -6.97 26.98
N LYS A 116 -4.91 -7.47 25.77
CA LYS A 116 -4.30 -7.00 24.52
C LYS A 116 -4.53 -5.50 24.34
N TYR A 117 -5.78 -5.05 24.48
CA TYR A 117 -6.13 -3.64 24.34
C TYR A 117 -5.42 -2.74 25.36
N LYS A 118 -5.37 -3.15 26.64
CA LYS A 118 -4.63 -2.44 27.69
C LYS A 118 -3.15 -2.31 27.33
N LYS A 119 -2.53 -3.39 26.86
CA LYS A 119 -1.11 -3.40 26.48
C LYS A 119 -0.84 -2.52 25.26
N ILE A 120 -1.72 -2.54 24.26
CA ILE A 120 -1.65 -1.63 23.11
C ILE A 120 -1.73 -0.17 23.58
N LYS A 121 -2.66 0.15 24.48
CA LYS A 121 -2.83 1.51 25.00
C LYS A 121 -1.59 1.99 25.77
N GLU A 122 -1.00 1.13 26.60
CA GLU A 122 0.26 1.38 27.30
C GLU A 122 1.39 1.74 26.32
N ILE A 123 1.62 0.90 25.30
CA ILE A 123 2.66 1.13 24.29
C ILE A 123 2.38 2.41 23.49
N LYS A 124 1.13 2.63 23.06
CA LYS A 124 0.71 3.85 22.35
C LYS A 124 1.01 5.11 23.15
N ASN A 125 0.75 5.10 24.46
CA ASN A 125 1.05 6.24 25.33
C ASN A 125 2.56 6.51 25.40
N ILE A 126 3.39 5.48 25.62
CA ILE A 126 4.86 5.63 25.66
C ILE A 126 5.40 6.15 24.32
N LEU A 127 4.87 5.66 23.19
CA LEU A 127 5.23 6.17 21.86
C LEU A 127 4.83 7.63 21.68
N LYS A 128 3.62 8.01 22.13
CA LYS A 128 3.13 9.39 22.08
C LYS A 128 4.02 10.33 22.90
N ASP A 129 4.46 9.92 24.08
CA ASP A 129 5.40 10.68 24.92
C ASP A 129 6.76 10.89 24.23
N ASN A 130 7.09 10.01 23.27
CA ASN A 130 8.26 10.10 22.40
C ASN A 130 7.96 10.77 21.04
N SER A 131 6.85 11.50 20.94
CA SER A 131 6.37 12.19 19.74
C SER A 131 6.07 11.27 18.55
N ILE A 132 5.67 10.03 18.81
CA ILE A 132 5.28 9.06 17.79
C ILE A 132 3.79 8.74 17.96
N VAL A 133 2.97 9.25 17.06
CA VAL A 133 1.56 8.83 16.93
C VAL A 133 1.54 7.53 16.15
N SER A 134 0.86 6.51 16.70
CA SER A 134 0.88 5.18 16.11
C SER A 134 -0.46 4.46 16.24
N ASP A 135 -0.75 3.66 15.22
CA ASP A 135 -1.76 2.62 15.26
C ASP A 135 -1.07 1.26 15.37
N ILE A 136 -1.46 0.49 16.39
CA ILE A 136 -0.72 -0.71 16.80
C ILE A 136 -1.66 -1.90 16.73
N GLU A 137 -1.20 -2.93 16.04
CA GLU A 137 -1.77 -4.27 16.09
C GLU A 137 -0.77 -5.24 16.75
N ILE A 138 -1.27 -6.12 17.62
CA ILE A 138 -0.48 -7.23 18.19
C ILE A 138 -1.08 -8.55 17.73
N ILE A 139 -0.29 -9.37 17.04
CA ILE A 139 -0.74 -10.65 16.48
C ILE A 139 0.32 -11.73 16.71
N SER A 140 -0.09 -12.97 17.01
CA SER A 140 0.86 -14.08 17.07
C SER A 140 1.28 -14.49 15.66
N LYS A 141 2.50 -15.03 15.52
CA LYS A 141 3.02 -15.51 14.24
C LYS A 141 2.09 -16.50 13.55
N GLU A 142 1.52 -17.44 14.31
CA GLU A 142 0.55 -18.41 13.81
C GLU A 142 -0.72 -17.73 13.27
N ASN A 143 -1.29 -16.80 14.04
CA ASN A 143 -2.50 -16.08 13.63
C ASN A 143 -2.23 -15.20 12.41
N LEU A 144 -1.06 -14.58 12.32
CA LEU A 144 -0.69 -13.77 11.16
C LEU A 144 -0.68 -14.63 9.89
N ILE A 145 -0.03 -15.80 9.93
CA ILE A 145 0.04 -16.71 8.78
C ILE A 145 -1.34 -17.20 8.36
N LYS A 146 -2.22 -17.50 9.34
CA LYS A 146 -3.61 -17.93 9.08
C LYS A 146 -4.43 -16.78 8.47
N SER A 147 -4.44 -15.63 9.12
CA SER A 147 -5.25 -14.47 8.70
C SER A 147 -4.77 -13.86 7.38
N TYR A 148 -3.46 -13.85 7.11
CA TYR A 148 -2.90 -13.27 5.89
C TYR A 148 -3.47 -13.89 4.62
N LYS A 149 -3.67 -15.21 4.62
CA LYS A 149 -4.12 -15.94 3.42
C LYS A 149 -5.55 -15.58 3.00
N ASN A 150 -6.37 -15.16 3.95
CA ASN A 150 -7.81 -14.97 3.79
C ASN A 150 -8.26 -13.53 4.04
N SER A 151 -7.34 -12.58 4.26
CA SER A 151 -7.68 -11.18 4.59
C SER A 151 -7.26 -10.24 3.47
N PRO A 152 -8.20 -9.79 2.61
CA PRO A 152 -7.96 -8.75 1.61
C PRO A 152 -7.25 -7.52 2.17
N THR A 153 -7.66 -7.09 3.37
CA THR A 153 -7.10 -5.94 4.07
C THR A 153 -5.63 -6.15 4.39
N LEU A 154 -5.30 -7.26 5.06
CA LEU A 154 -3.96 -7.55 5.54
C LEU A 154 -2.99 -7.81 4.38
N ILE A 155 -3.48 -8.39 3.28
CA ILE A 155 -2.72 -8.57 2.04
C ILE A 155 -2.24 -7.22 1.49
N TYR A 156 -3.12 -6.22 1.45
CA TYR A 156 -2.81 -4.87 0.96
C TYR A 156 -1.97 -4.07 1.94
N GLU A 157 -2.24 -4.17 3.25
CA GLU A 157 -1.45 -3.52 4.29
C GLU A 157 -0.01 -3.99 4.25
N LEU A 158 0.20 -5.30 4.19
CA LEU A 158 1.54 -5.90 4.16
C LEU A 158 2.14 -6.00 2.76
N LYS A 159 1.51 -5.43 1.72
CA LYS A 159 2.13 -5.32 0.40
C LYS A 159 3.35 -4.40 0.45
N ASP A 160 3.19 -3.25 1.09
CA ASP A 160 4.25 -2.23 1.28
C ASP A 160 4.65 -2.15 2.75
N HIS A 161 5.36 -3.17 3.21
CA HIS A 161 5.81 -3.27 4.60
C HIS A 161 7.34 -3.13 4.70
N LYS A 162 7.80 -2.81 5.89
CA LYS A 162 9.21 -2.86 6.29
C LYS A 162 9.34 -3.54 7.63
N VAL A 163 10.17 -4.57 7.69
CA VAL A 163 10.52 -5.22 8.96
C VAL A 163 11.67 -4.42 9.60
N ILE A 164 11.46 -3.92 10.81
CA ILE A 164 12.47 -3.13 11.55
C ILE A 164 13.11 -3.92 12.69
N TYR A 165 12.55 -5.08 13.02
CA TYR A 165 13.08 -6.03 13.99
C TYR A 165 12.58 -7.44 13.66
N GLY A 166 13.43 -8.44 13.87
CA GLY A 166 13.12 -9.85 13.61
C GLY A 166 13.22 -10.25 12.14
N ASP A 167 12.82 -11.48 11.86
CA ASP A 167 12.65 -11.99 10.50
C ASP A 167 11.31 -12.74 10.42
N ILE A 168 10.43 -12.25 9.55
CA ILE A 168 9.14 -12.86 9.29
C ILE A 168 8.94 -13.07 7.80
N LYS A 169 8.76 -14.35 7.45
CA LYS A 169 8.44 -14.75 6.09
C LYS A 169 6.94 -14.62 5.87
N ILE A 170 6.52 -13.48 5.32
CA ILE A 170 5.15 -13.29 4.88
C ILE A 170 4.84 -14.32 3.77
N PRO A 171 3.74 -15.10 3.86
CA PRO A 171 3.41 -16.08 2.85
C PRO A 171 3.37 -15.48 1.44
N LYS A 172 4.04 -16.12 0.48
CA LYS A 172 3.98 -15.72 -0.93
C LYS A 172 2.66 -16.13 -1.58
N LYS A 173 2.13 -17.29 -1.18
CA LYS A 173 0.88 -17.83 -1.70
C LYS A 173 -0.29 -17.25 -0.92
N ILE A 174 -1.22 -16.64 -1.66
CA ILE A 174 -2.49 -16.16 -1.16
C ILE A 174 -3.59 -17.10 -1.67
N GLU A 175 -4.47 -17.54 -0.78
CA GLU A 175 -5.57 -18.44 -1.10
C GLU A 175 -6.88 -17.74 -0.73
N LEU A 176 -7.21 -16.67 -1.44
CA LEU A 176 -8.44 -15.94 -1.21
C LEU A 176 -9.62 -16.72 -1.78
N TYR A 177 -10.62 -16.94 -0.94
CA TYR A 177 -11.88 -17.54 -1.35
C TYR A 177 -12.88 -16.45 -1.74
N ASN A 178 -13.85 -16.81 -2.58
CA ASN A 178 -14.94 -15.88 -2.92
C ASN A 178 -15.67 -15.38 -1.68
N ILE A 179 -15.83 -16.21 -0.63
CA ILE A 179 -16.41 -15.78 0.64
C ILE A 179 -15.62 -14.64 1.31
N ASP A 180 -14.29 -14.64 1.24
CA ASP A 180 -13.46 -13.58 1.82
C ASP A 180 -13.68 -12.25 1.07
N LEU A 181 -13.85 -12.34 -0.26
CA LEU A 181 -14.15 -11.20 -1.12
C LEU A 181 -15.55 -10.65 -0.87
N HIS A 182 -16.54 -11.53 -0.71
CA HIS A 182 -17.91 -11.15 -0.34
C HIS A 182 -17.95 -10.47 1.02
N MET A 183 -17.36 -11.08 2.06
CA MET A 183 -17.31 -10.49 3.39
C MET A 183 -16.65 -9.11 3.39
N LYS A 184 -15.56 -8.95 2.62
CA LYS A 184 -14.89 -7.65 2.49
C LYS A 184 -15.76 -6.61 1.76
N LEU A 185 -16.53 -7.04 0.76
CA LEU A 185 -17.44 -6.18 0.02
C LEU A 185 -18.67 -5.81 0.84
N ASP A 186 -19.16 -6.69 1.71
CA ASP A 186 -20.27 -6.40 2.61
C ASP A 186 -19.89 -5.34 3.66
N TRP A 187 -18.60 -5.23 4.02
CA TRP A 187 -18.08 -4.09 4.79
C TRP A 187 -18.03 -2.77 4.02
N SER A 188 -18.37 -2.77 2.72
CA SER A 188 -18.58 -1.56 1.94
C SER A 188 -20.04 -1.11 1.92
N ASP A 189 -20.98 -1.93 2.38
CA ASP A 189 -22.37 -1.51 2.48
C ASP A 189 -22.53 -0.49 3.60
N ILE A 190 -23.14 0.65 3.27
CA ILE A 190 -23.38 1.74 4.20
C ILE A 190 -24.85 1.70 4.61
N TYR A 191 -25.10 1.32 5.85
CA TYR A 191 -26.46 1.24 6.43
C TYR A 191 -26.88 2.54 7.13
N ASP A 192 -25.92 3.40 7.49
CA ASP A 192 -26.22 4.70 8.10
C ASP A 192 -26.97 5.59 7.07
N PRO A 193 -28.16 6.13 7.41
CA PRO A 193 -28.87 7.06 6.52
C PRO A 193 -28.12 8.39 6.30
N ARG A 194 -27.12 8.72 7.13
CA ARG A 194 -26.33 9.97 7.05
C ARG A 194 -24.82 9.71 7.21
N PRO A 195 -24.22 8.88 6.33
CA PRO A 195 -22.85 8.43 6.52
C PRO A 195 -21.85 9.58 6.45
N SER A 196 -20.79 9.54 7.24
CA SER A 196 -19.68 10.49 7.12
C SER A 196 -18.93 10.32 5.78
N GLY A 197 -18.18 11.35 5.39
CA GLY A 197 -17.31 11.26 4.21
C GLY A 197 -16.24 10.19 4.36
N LYS A 198 -15.74 10.00 5.58
CA LYS A 198 -14.78 8.94 5.93
C LYS A 198 -15.36 7.56 5.72
N GLU A 199 -16.62 7.33 6.08
CA GLU A 199 -17.29 6.04 5.86
C GLU A 199 -17.45 5.76 4.36
N ILE A 200 -17.89 6.75 3.59
CA ILE A 200 -17.99 6.64 2.12
C ILE A 200 -16.63 6.32 1.50
N TYR A 201 -15.59 7.05 1.90
CA TYR A 201 -14.23 6.79 1.42
C TYR A 201 -13.76 5.37 1.77
N SER A 202 -14.05 4.91 2.99
CA SER A 202 -13.63 3.59 3.46
C SER A 202 -14.34 2.47 2.68
N ALA A 203 -15.64 2.63 2.42
CA ALA A 203 -16.42 1.73 1.59
C ALA A 203 -15.92 1.70 0.13
N LEU A 204 -15.66 2.86 -0.48
CA LEU A 204 -15.08 2.95 -1.82
C LEU A 204 -13.74 2.21 -1.90
N ARG A 205 -12.85 2.46 -0.94
CA ARG A 205 -11.56 1.78 -0.86
C ARG A 205 -11.72 0.27 -0.72
N ASN A 206 -12.63 -0.19 0.14
CA ASN A 206 -12.89 -1.62 0.33
C ASN A 206 -13.39 -2.28 -0.96
N THR A 207 -14.35 -1.65 -1.67
CA THR A 207 -14.87 -2.16 -2.94
C THR A 207 -13.78 -2.25 -4.00
N LEU A 208 -12.93 -1.22 -4.13
CA LEU A 208 -11.83 -1.22 -5.10
C LEU A 208 -10.75 -2.26 -4.77
N VAL A 209 -10.47 -2.50 -3.48
CA VAL A 209 -9.59 -3.60 -3.06
C VAL A 209 -10.13 -4.93 -3.60
N VAL A 210 -11.44 -5.20 -3.44
CA VAL A 210 -12.05 -6.44 -3.96
C VAL A 210 -11.90 -6.53 -5.49
N ARG A 211 -12.19 -5.46 -6.22
CA ARG A 211 -12.07 -5.44 -7.69
C ARG A 211 -10.64 -5.70 -8.18
N LEU A 212 -9.65 -5.11 -7.52
CA LEU A 212 -8.25 -5.33 -7.87
C LEU A 212 -7.83 -6.78 -7.57
N LEU A 213 -8.29 -7.36 -6.46
CA LEU A 213 -8.05 -8.77 -6.14
C LEU A 213 -8.70 -9.71 -7.16
N LEU A 214 -9.92 -9.45 -7.60
CA LEU A 214 -10.57 -10.19 -8.69
C LEU A 214 -9.75 -10.09 -10.00
N SER A 215 -9.11 -8.96 -10.22
CA SER A 215 -8.20 -8.72 -11.35
C SER A 215 -6.77 -9.23 -11.11
N LYS A 216 -6.53 -9.92 -9.99
CA LYS A 216 -5.23 -10.44 -9.56
C LYS A 216 -4.13 -9.39 -9.36
N ILE A 217 -4.50 -8.18 -8.99
CA ILE A 217 -3.59 -7.07 -8.75
C ILE A 217 -3.48 -6.83 -7.24
N ILE A 218 -2.25 -6.76 -6.73
CA ILE A 218 -1.95 -6.35 -5.36
C ILE A 218 -0.97 -5.18 -5.41
N ASP A 219 -1.51 -3.97 -5.49
CA ASP A 219 -0.74 -2.74 -5.67
C ASP A 219 -1.46 -1.54 -5.02
N ASN A 220 -0.85 -0.96 -3.98
CA ASN A 220 -1.41 0.20 -3.28
C ASN A 220 -1.36 1.49 -4.12
N LYS A 221 -0.39 1.63 -5.04
CA LYS A 221 -0.34 2.78 -5.96
C LYS A 221 -1.54 2.72 -6.91
N ARG A 222 -1.78 1.55 -7.51
CA ARG A 222 -2.94 1.35 -8.39
C ARG A 222 -4.28 1.50 -7.68
N LEU A 223 -4.38 1.06 -6.42
CA LEU A 223 -5.56 1.31 -5.58
C LEU A 223 -5.83 2.80 -5.39
N LYS A 224 -4.78 3.59 -5.13
CA LYS A 224 -4.88 5.04 -4.97
C LYS A 224 -5.22 5.75 -6.28
N GLU A 225 -4.63 5.34 -7.39
CA GLU A 225 -4.91 5.87 -8.73
C GLU A 225 -6.36 5.58 -9.15
N SER A 226 -6.85 4.35 -8.94
CA SER A 226 -8.24 3.97 -9.25
C SER A 226 -9.27 4.83 -8.51
N LEU A 227 -8.99 5.21 -7.25
CA LEU A 227 -9.83 6.15 -6.50
C LEU A 227 -9.86 7.55 -7.12
N TYR A 228 -8.72 8.01 -7.63
CA TYR A 228 -8.56 9.37 -8.15
C TYR A 228 -9.07 9.53 -9.58
N GLU A 229 -8.92 8.51 -10.42
CA GLU A 229 -9.37 8.54 -11.82
C GLU A 229 -10.89 8.66 -11.93
N GLU A 230 -11.62 7.94 -11.08
CA GLU A 230 -13.08 7.81 -11.18
C GLU A 230 -13.85 8.96 -10.50
N LEU A 231 -13.43 9.36 -9.30
CA LEU A 231 -14.13 10.37 -8.49
C LEU A 231 -13.40 11.72 -8.46
N GLY A 232 -12.16 11.78 -8.95
CA GLY A 232 -11.31 12.96 -8.86
C GLY A 232 -10.61 13.08 -7.51
N LYS A 233 -9.33 13.45 -7.55
CA LYS A 233 -8.48 13.61 -6.35
C LYS A 233 -9.08 14.54 -5.30
N ASN A 234 -9.66 15.67 -5.71
CA ASN A 234 -10.21 16.67 -4.79
C ASN A 234 -11.37 16.13 -3.95
N LEU A 235 -12.30 15.41 -4.59
CA LEU A 235 -13.43 14.80 -3.89
C LEU A 235 -12.94 13.73 -2.90
N ILE A 236 -12.03 12.87 -3.31
CA ILE A 236 -11.47 11.84 -2.42
C ILE A 236 -10.79 12.46 -1.18
N GLU A 237 -10.00 13.51 -1.36
CA GLU A 237 -9.36 14.19 -0.22
C GLU A 237 -10.37 14.93 0.67
N ARG A 238 -11.46 15.47 0.11
CA ARG A 238 -12.56 16.04 0.91
C ARG A 238 -13.31 14.97 1.71
N LEU A 239 -13.62 13.83 1.11
CA LEU A 239 -14.27 12.70 1.78
C LEU A 239 -13.43 12.18 2.95
N LYS A 240 -12.13 11.94 2.76
CA LYS A 240 -11.19 11.53 3.83
C LYS A 240 -11.22 12.46 5.04
N ASN A 241 -11.45 13.75 4.81
CA ASN A 241 -11.41 14.79 5.83
C ASN A 241 -12.79 15.25 6.31
N ASN A 242 -13.89 14.62 5.86
CA ASN A 242 -15.26 15.05 6.14
C ASN A 242 -15.55 16.51 5.73
N LYS A 243 -14.99 16.96 4.60
CA LYS A 243 -15.11 18.34 4.08
C LYS A 243 -15.91 18.44 2.77
N GLN A 244 -16.60 17.37 2.39
CA GLN A 244 -17.40 17.32 1.17
C GLN A 244 -18.72 18.08 1.29
N SER A 245 -19.23 18.58 0.16
CA SER A 245 -20.60 19.10 0.07
C SER A 245 -21.64 17.97 0.09
N ASN A 246 -22.91 18.34 0.31
CA ASN A 246 -24.02 17.38 0.24
C ASN A 246 -24.20 16.77 -1.15
N GLU A 247 -23.92 17.52 -2.21
CA GLU A 247 -24.00 17.06 -3.60
C GLU A 247 -22.86 16.08 -3.91
N GLU A 248 -21.64 16.43 -3.52
CA GLU A 248 -20.46 15.55 -3.60
C GLU A 248 -20.69 14.23 -2.87
N LYS A 249 -21.30 14.30 -1.69
CA LYS A 249 -21.68 13.13 -0.89
C LYS A 249 -22.70 12.24 -1.63
N ARG A 250 -23.76 12.84 -2.20
CA ARG A 250 -24.78 12.11 -2.97
C ARG A 250 -24.18 11.44 -4.20
N TYR A 251 -23.33 12.16 -4.93
CA TYR A 251 -22.61 11.63 -6.09
C TYR A 251 -21.73 10.42 -5.73
N ALA A 252 -20.91 10.57 -4.68
CA ALA A 252 -20.03 9.49 -4.22
C ALA A 252 -20.81 8.25 -3.74
N LEU A 253 -21.96 8.44 -3.08
CA LEU A 253 -22.84 7.34 -2.67
C LEU A 253 -23.48 6.62 -3.86
N HIS A 254 -23.94 7.36 -4.86
CA HIS A 254 -24.51 6.77 -6.07
C HIS A 254 -23.45 5.94 -6.82
N TYR A 255 -22.25 6.51 -6.99
CA TYR A 255 -21.12 5.80 -7.57
C TYR A 255 -20.76 4.53 -6.79
N LEU A 256 -20.62 4.64 -5.45
CA LEU A 256 -20.32 3.50 -4.58
C LEU A 256 -21.35 2.38 -4.75
N LYS A 257 -22.64 2.71 -4.77
CA LYS A 257 -23.72 1.72 -4.92
C LYS A 257 -23.59 0.95 -6.23
N ASN A 258 -23.42 1.66 -7.35
CA ASN A 258 -23.23 1.03 -8.66
C ASN A 258 -21.96 0.16 -8.67
N LEU A 259 -20.87 0.66 -8.08
CA LEU A 259 -19.60 -0.06 -8.00
C LEU A 259 -19.73 -1.35 -7.18
N ILE A 260 -20.46 -1.33 -6.06
CA ILE A 260 -20.72 -2.54 -5.25
C ILE A 260 -21.53 -3.55 -6.06
N GLU A 261 -22.63 -3.13 -6.69
CA GLU A 261 -23.48 -4.00 -7.49
C GLU A 261 -22.70 -4.67 -8.63
N ASP A 262 -21.89 -3.91 -9.35
CA ASP A 262 -21.06 -4.45 -10.44
C ASP A 262 -19.96 -5.37 -9.92
N THR A 263 -19.37 -5.06 -8.77
CA THR A 263 -18.35 -5.92 -8.15
C THR A 263 -18.96 -7.23 -7.68
N ARG A 264 -20.17 -7.22 -7.10
CA ARG A 264 -20.92 -8.44 -6.73
C ARG A 264 -21.13 -9.35 -7.94
N LYS A 265 -21.51 -8.80 -9.10
CA LYS A 265 -21.69 -9.56 -10.34
C LYS A 265 -20.38 -10.17 -10.87
N GLN A 266 -19.23 -9.57 -10.55
CA GLN A 266 -17.92 -10.07 -10.97
C GLN A 266 -17.40 -11.21 -10.09
N ILE A 267 -17.83 -11.31 -8.83
CA ILE A 267 -17.54 -12.47 -7.99
C ILE A 267 -18.37 -13.64 -8.52
N ARG A 268 -17.77 -14.47 -9.37
CA ARG A 268 -18.39 -15.64 -10.00
C ARG A 268 -17.96 -16.91 -9.29
N GLY A 269 -18.78 -17.95 -9.39
CA GLY A 269 -18.45 -19.30 -8.90
C GLY A 269 -18.98 -19.59 -7.50
N GLY A 270 -18.51 -20.69 -6.91
CA GLY A 270 -18.92 -21.11 -5.56
C GLY A 270 -18.29 -20.23 -4.46
N LEU A 271 -18.94 -20.12 -3.29
CA LEU A 271 -18.39 -19.39 -2.14
C LEU A 271 -17.00 -19.87 -1.72
N TRP A 272 -16.75 -21.18 -1.87
CA TRP A 272 -15.49 -21.85 -1.51
C TRP A 272 -14.52 -22.00 -2.68
N GLU A 273 -14.80 -21.38 -3.82
CA GLU A 273 -13.90 -21.36 -4.96
C GLU A 273 -12.71 -20.44 -4.69
N LYS A 274 -11.50 -20.87 -5.09
CA LYS A 274 -10.24 -20.17 -4.80
C LYS A 274 -9.85 -19.24 -5.95
N THR A 275 -9.65 -17.98 -5.62
CA THR A 275 -8.90 -17.05 -6.47
C THR A 275 -7.41 -17.18 -6.15
N GLN A 276 -6.64 -17.86 -6.99
CA GLN A 276 -5.19 -17.90 -6.84
C GLN A 276 -4.56 -16.57 -7.27
N LEU A 277 -3.85 -15.94 -6.33
CA LEU A 277 -3.04 -14.75 -6.58
C LEU A 277 -1.56 -15.13 -6.53
N LEU A 278 -0.84 -14.81 -7.60
CA LEU A 278 0.62 -14.88 -7.64
C LEU A 278 1.18 -13.49 -7.34
N LYS A 279 2.14 -13.43 -6.40
CA LYS A 279 2.78 -12.20 -5.94
C LYS A 279 4.01 -11.86 -6.77
#